data_AF-A0A2M7Y117-F1
#
_entry.id   AF-A0A2M7Y117-F1
#
_cell.length_a   1.000
_cell.length_b   1.000
_cell.length_c   1.000
_cell.angle_alpha   90.00
_cell.angle_beta   90.00
_cell.angle_gamma   90.00
#
_symmetry.space_group_name_H-M   'P 1'
#
loop_
_entity.id
_entity.type
_entity.pdbx_description
1 polymer ?
#
loop_
_entity_poly.entity_id
_entity_poly.type
_entity_poly.pdbx_seq_one_letter_code
_entity_poly.pdbx_strand_id
1 'polypeptide(L)'
;LAAFPWVWTPRTSSHNSLVSRMFEENGISPARRVVVADQEASMVSMVSAGMGLTLMREDLAFAAEDDGRVAVWRGATLSNPLSFIFRAERSHDPLIEAMAGVIRSIWAPAATAEKSSNARVRGSIIASDGNDPKM
;
A
#
# COMPACT_ATOMS: atom_id res chain seq x y z
N LEU A 1 -5.18 -16.19 -0.20
CA LEU A 1 -4.37 -15.12 -0.85
C LEU A 1 -3.16 -15.64 -1.63
N ALA A 2 -2.28 -16.45 -1.04
CA ALA A 2 -1.05 -16.86 -1.72
C ALA A 2 -1.25 -17.70 -3.00
N ALA A 3 -2.33 -18.47 -3.09
CA ALA A 3 -2.67 -19.28 -4.25
C ALA A 3 -3.22 -18.47 -5.45
N PHE A 4 -3.65 -17.22 -5.22
CA PHE A 4 -4.19 -16.38 -6.29
C PHE A 4 -3.06 -15.76 -7.13
N PRO A 5 -3.30 -15.44 -8.42
CA PRO A 5 -2.37 -14.65 -9.20
C PRO A 5 -2.23 -13.24 -8.65
N TRP A 6 -1.02 -12.67 -8.71
CA TRP A 6 -0.73 -11.31 -8.25
C TRP A 6 -0.24 -10.40 -9.39
N VAL A 7 -0.80 -9.19 -9.43
CA VAL A 7 -0.27 -8.01 -10.11
C VAL A 7 0.72 -7.36 -9.15
N TRP A 8 2.00 -7.52 -9.44
CA TRP A 8 3.10 -7.02 -8.61
C TRP A 8 3.47 -5.59 -8.97
N THR A 9 4.19 -4.93 -8.07
CA THR A 9 4.90 -3.68 -8.35
C THR A 9 6.41 -3.94 -8.45
N PRO A 10 7.20 -2.99 -9.03
CA PRO A 10 8.66 -3.13 -9.11
C PRO A 10 9.29 -3.44 -7.75
N ARG A 11 10.40 -4.21 -7.73
CA ARG A 11 11.06 -4.67 -6.48
C ARG A 11 11.55 -3.53 -5.57
N THR A 12 11.76 -2.35 -6.11
CA THR A 12 12.19 -1.14 -5.39
C THR A 12 11.03 -0.38 -4.75
N SER A 13 9.79 -0.75 -5.04
CA SER A 13 8.61 -0.06 -4.50
C SER A 13 8.25 -0.53 -3.09
N SER A 14 7.71 0.38 -2.30
CA SER A 14 7.16 0.07 -0.97
C SER A 14 6.05 -0.99 -1.02
N HIS A 15 5.18 -0.94 -2.03
CA HIS A 15 4.14 -1.94 -2.25
C HIS A 15 4.72 -3.35 -2.37
N ASN A 16 5.81 -3.52 -3.13
CA ASN A 16 6.47 -4.82 -3.30
C ASN A 16 7.05 -5.30 -1.97
N SER A 17 7.74 -4.41 -1.24
CA SER A 17 8.30 -4.73 0.07
C SER A 17 7.22 -5.14 1.08
N LEU A 18 6.08 -4.45 1.11
CA LEU A 18 4.97 -4.76 2.03
C LEU A 18 4.32 -6.10 1.72
N VAL A 19 4.00 -6.37 0.46
CA VAL A 19 3.40 -7.66 0.05
C VAL A 19 4.37 -8.81 0.28
N SER A 20 5.65 -8.63 -0.06
CA SER A 20 6.67 -9.66 0.17
C SER A 20 6.81 -9.96 1.65
N ARG A 21 6.90 -8.93 2.49
CA ARG A 21 6.97 -9.06 3.94
C ARG A 21 5.74 -9.75 4.53
N MET A 22 4.54 -9.40 4.08
CA MET A 22 3.30 -10.06 4.51
C MET A 22 3.34 -11.57 4.23
N PHE A 23 3.83 -11.98 3.06
CA PHE A 23 3.97 -13.38 2.70
C PHE A 23 5.07 -14.09 3.51
N GLU A 24 6.23 -13.45 3.65
CA GLU A 24 7.37 -13.95 4.43
C GLU A 24 7.03 -14.14 5.91
N GLU A 25 6.33 -13.18 6.53
CA GLU A 25 5.89 -13.25 7.93
C GLU A 25 4.92 -14.42 8.19
N ASN A 26 4.24 -14.90 7.16
CA ASN A 26 3.36 -16.07 7.24
C ASN A 26 4.05 -17.37 6.79
N GLY A 27 5.34 -17.33 6.42
CA GLY A 27 6.07 -18.49 5.92
C GLY A 27 5.59 -19.00 4.56
N ILE A 28 4.88 -18.16 3.79
CA ILE A 28 4.25 -18.55 2.53
C ILE A 28 4.99 -17.89 1.37
N SER A 29 5.27 -18.67 0.32
CA SER A 29 5.72 -18.10 -0.96
C SER A 29 4.51 -17.85 -1.86
N PRO A 30 4.35 -16.64 -2.45
CA PRO A 30 3.23 -16.35 -3.34
C PRO A 30 3.30 -17.21 -4.60
N ALA A 31 2.18 -17.83 -4.97
CA ALA A 31 2.14 -18.91 -5.95
C ALA A 31 2.38 -18.44 -7.40
N ARG A 32 2.11 -17.16 -7.74
CA ARG A 32 2.30 -16.68 -9.13
C ARG A 32 2.42 -15.16 -9.26
N ARG A 33 3.56 -14.69 -9.77
CA ARG A 33 3.71 -13.33 -10.33
C ARG A 33 3.23 -13.35 -11.78
N VAL A 34 2.10 -12.69 -12.06
CA VAL A 34 1.50 -12.72 -13.41
C VAL A 34 1.89 -11.50 -14.23
N VAL A 35 2.04 -10.34 -13.60
CA VAL A 35 2.39 -9.08 -14.26
C VAL A 35 3.03 -8.12 -13.25
N VAL A 36 3.84 -7.17 -13.75
CA VAL A 36 4.41 -6.08 -12.94
C VAL A 36 3.91 -4.75 -13.49
N ALA A 37 3.46 -3.87 -12.60
CA ALA A 37 2.91 -2.56 -12.92
C ALA A 37 3.24 -1.55 -11.82
N ASP A 38 3.46 -0.30 -12.21
CA ASP A 38 3.84 0.77 -11.28
C ASP A 38 2.88 1.96 -11.29
N GLN A 39 1.87 1.95 -12.17
CA GLN A 39 0.81 2.94 -12.21
C GLN A 39 -0.47 2.37 -11.61
N GLU A 40 -1.06 3.09 -10.65
CA GLU A 40 -2.27 2.67 -9.93
C GLU A 40 -3.46 2.45 -10.88
N ALA A 41 -3.65 3.31 -11.87
CA ALA A 41 -4.71 3.16 -12.87
C ALA A 41 -4.57 1.86 -13.69
N SER A 42 -3.33 1.48 -14.03
CA SER A 42 -3.04 0.24 -14.71
C SER A 42 -3.32 -0.96 -13.80
N MET A 43 -2.90 -0.89 -12.53
CA MET A 43 -3.17 -1.95 -11.55
C MET A 43 -4.67 -2.23 -11.42
N VAL A 44 -5.50 -1.18 -11.29
CA VAL A 44 -6.96 -1.34 -11.22
C VAL A 44 -7.52 -1.97 -12.49
N SER A 45 -7.11 -1.49 -13.67
CA SER A 45 -7.55 -2.05 -14.96
C SER A 45 -7.24 -3.55 -15.07
N MET A 46 -6.05 -3.96 -14.62
CA MET A 46 -5.61 -5.35 -14.65
C MET A 46 -6.37 -6.24 -13.67
N VAL A 47 -6.62 -5.74 -12.47
CA VAL A 47 -7.44 -6.44 -11.47
C VAL A 47 -8.87 -6.58 -11.97
N SER A 48 -9.46 -5.49 -12.49
CA SER A 48 -10.82 -5.49 -13.06
C SER A 48 -10.96 -6.48 -14.22
N ALA A 49 -9.91 -6.65 -15.02
CA ALA A 49 -9.83 -7.64 -16.10
C ALA A 49 -9.60 -9.08 -15.61
N GLY A 50 -9.52 -9.32 -14.29
CA GLY A 50 -9.37 -10.65 -13.70
C GLY A 50 -7.95 -11.19 -13.69
N MET A 51 -6.91 -10.36 -13.89
CA MET A 51 -5.52 -10.83 -13.88
C MET A 51 -4.96 -11.16 -12.49
N GLY A 52 -5.73 -10.88 -11.43
CA GLY A 52 -5.44 -11.33 -10.08
C GLY A 52 -5.64 -10.26 -9.02
N LEU A 53 -4.85 -10.37 -7.96
CA LEU A 53 -4.87 -9.49 -6.79
C LEU A 53 -3.75 -8.45 -6.83
N THR A 54 -3.94 -7.32 -6.17
CA THR A 54 -2.83 -6.37 -5.91
C THR A 54 -3.02 -5.64 -4.59
N LEU A 55 -1.93 -5.07 -4.06
CA LEU A 55 -1.97 -4.14 -2.94
C LEU A 55 -2.08 -2.72 -3.50
N MET A 56 -3.07 -1.98 -3.04
CA MET A 56 -3.30 -0.58 -3.44
C MET A 56 -3.50 0.30 -2.21
N ARG A 57 -3.23 1.60 -2.36
CA ARG A 57 -3.56 2.59 -1.33
C ARG A 57 -5.05 2.54 -1.01
N GLU A 58 -5.40 2.59 0.27
CA GLU A 58 -6.75 2.32 0.76
C GLU A 58 -7.80 3.31 0.21
N ASP A 59 -7.47 4.59 0.13
CA ASP A 59 -8.33 5.63 -0.45
C ASP A 59 -8.67 5.36 -1.92
N LEU A 60 -7.70 4.90 -2.70
CA LEU A 60 -7.89 4.54 -4.10
C LEU A 60 -8.66 3.22 -4.24
N ALA A 61 -8.41 2.26 -3.34
CA ALA A 61 -9.12 0.99 -3.31
C ALA A 61 -10.62 1.20 -3.07
N PHE A 62 -10.96 2.07 -2.12
CA PHE A 62 -12.36 2.38 -1.82
C PHE A 62 -13.00 3.16 -2.96
N ALA A 63 -12.31 4.14 -3.54
CA ALA A 63 -12.84 4.85 -4.71
C ALA A 63 -13.10 3.89 -5.89
N ALA A 64 -12.22 2.93 -6.15
CA ALA A 64 -12.39 1.97 -7.23
C ALA A 64 -13.51 0.93 -6.97
N GLU A 65 -13.77 0.61 -5.71
CA GLU A 65 -14.87 -0.27 -5.30
C GLU A 65 -16.22 0.45 -5.31
N ASP A 66 -16.27 1.71 -4.88
CA ASP A 66 -17.46 2.57 -5.01
C ASP A 66 -17.85 2.75 -6.49
N ASP A 67 -16.87 2.81 -7.39
CA ASP A 67 -17.06 2.80 -8.84
C ASP A 67 -17.48 1.42 -9.40
N GLY A 68 -17.55 0.37 -8.58
CA GLY A 68 -17.89 -1.00 -8.98
C GLY A 68 -16.84 -1.69 -9.85
N ARG A 69 -15.59 -1.21 -9.86
CA ARG A 69 -14.52 -1.75 -10.72
C ARG A 69 -13.81 -2.95 -10.09
N VAL A 70 -13.69 -2.95 -8.77
CA VAL A 70 -12.97 -3.97 -8.00
C VAL A 70 -13.68 -4.24 -6.67
N ALA A 71 -13.37 -5.35 -6.03
CA ALA A 71 -13.75 -5.63 -4.65
C ALA A 71 -12.54 -5.42 -3.73
N VAL A 72 -12.75 -4.84 -2.55
CA VAL A 72 -11.68 -4.72 -1.54
C VAL A 72 -11.78 -5.85 -0.53
N TRP A 73 -10.71 -6.61 -0.40
CA TRP A 73 -10.61 -7.65 0.61
C TRP A 73 -10.44 -7.05 2.01
N ARG A 74 -11.35 -7.40 2.92
CA ARG A 74 -11.43 -6.82 4.28
C ARG A 74 -10.68 -7.59 5.38
N GLY A 75 -10.03 -8.70 5.04
CA GLY A 75 -9.40 -9.57 6.04
C GLY A 75 -8.07 -9.06 6.61
N ALA A 76 -7.43 -8.06 6.00
CA ALA A 76 -6.29 -7.37 6.58
C ALA A 76 -6.09 -5.98 5.97
N THR A 77 -5.36 -5.14 6.70
CA THR A 77 -4.84 -3.87 6.21
C THR A 77 -3.33 -3.85 6.41
N LEU A 78 -2.58 -3.50 5.37
CA LEU A 78 -1.14 -3.30 5.47
C LEU A 78 -0.87 -1.82 5.74
N SER A 79 0.16 -1.52 6.52
CA SER A 79 0.52 -0.15 6.88
C SER A 79 1.97 0.13 6.54
N ASN A 80 2.21 1.24 5.84
CA ASN A 80 3.55 1.69 5.48
C ASN A 80 3.86 3.04 6.15
N PRO A 81 4.92 3.16 6.98
CA PRO A 81 5.30 4.44 7.53
C PRO A 81 5.78 5.39 6.42
N LEU A 82 5.36 6.65 6.51
CA LEU A 82 5.90 7.75 5.74
C LEU A 82 7.14 8.28 6.45
N SER A 83 8.18 8.54 5.65
CA SER A 83 9.47 9.03 6.14
C SER A 83 9.88 10.24 5.32
N PHE A 84 10.27 11.31 6.00
CA PHE A 84 10.99 12.43 5.39
C PHE A 84 12.48 12.24 5.63
N ILE A 85 13.25 12.13 4.55
CA ILE A 85 14.67 11.75 4.60
C ILE A 85 15.50 12.89 4.05
N PHE A 86 16.56 13.25 4.78
CA PHE A 86 17.52 14.26 4.39
C PHE A 86 18.95 13.84 4.79
N ARG A 87 19.94 14.51 4.21
CA ARG A 87 21.35 14.29 4.52
C ARG A 87 21.65 14.61 5.97
N ALA A 88 22.28 13.69 6.70
CA ALA A 88 22.56 13.84 8.13
C ALA A 88 23.35 15.11 8.46
N GLU A 89 24.22 15.56 7.55
CA GLU A 89 25.04 16.77 7.72
C GLU A 89 24.20 18.07 7.73
N ARG A 90 22.94 18.01 7.28
CA ARG A 90 22.02 19.14 7.30
C ARG A 90 21.03 19.09 8.47
N SER A 91 21.30 18.29 9.50
CA SER A 91 20.45 18.19 10.69
C SER A 91 20.16 19.54 11.37
N HIS A 92 21.08 20.49 11.24
CA HIS A 92 20.97 21.84 11.82
C HIS A 92 20.56 22.91 10.79
N ASP A 93 20.11 22.51 9.60
CA ASP A 93 19.65 23.44 8.57
C ASP A 93 18.24 23.96 8.91
N PRO A 94 18.05 25.27 9.15
CA PRO A 94 16.76 25.83 9.55
C PRO A 94 15.65 25.58 8.52
N LEU A 95 15.98 25.45 7.24
CA LEU A 95 15.01 25.13 6.20
C LEU A 95 14.51 23.70 6.32
N ILE A 96 15.39 22.75 6.67
CA ILE A 96 15.01 21.36 6.91
C ILE A 96 14.15 21.25 8.15
N GLU A 97 14.51 21.96 9.22
CA GLU A 97 13.69 21.99 10.44
C GLU A 97 12.29 22.55 10.18
N ALA A 98 12.19 23.66 9.44
CA ALA A 98 10.91 24.26 9.06
C ALA A 98 10.07 23.32 8.19
N MET A 99 10.67 22.71 7.16
CA MET A 99 9.99 21.75 6.28
C MET A 99 9.50 20.54 7.08
N ALA A 100 10.33 19.98 7.96
CA ALA A 100 9.95 18.87 8.83
C ALA A 100 8.79 19.26 9.76
N GLY A 101 8.74 20.52 10.22
CA GLY A 101 7.61 21.07 10.97
C GLY A 101 6.29 21.03 10.19
N VAL A 102 6.30 21.50 8.94
CA VAL A 102 5.13 21.47 8.05
C VAL A 102 4.72 20.04 7.72
N ILE A 103 5.68 19.17 7.41
CA ILE A 103 5.38 17.77 7.11
C ILE A 103 4.71 17.10 8.32
N ARG A 104 5.25 17.31 9.54
CA ARG A 104 4.64 16.79 10.77
C ARG A 104 3.21 17.31 10.99
N SER A 105 2.92 18.57 10.65
CA SER A 105 1.57 19.11 10.81
C SER A 105 0.57 18.51 9.81
N ILE A 106 0.99 18.28 8.56
CA ILE A 106 0.16 17.60 7.53
C ILE A 106 -0.05 16.12 7.90
N TRP A 107 0.98 15.48 8.44
CA TRP A 107 1.00 14.06 8.81
C TRP A 107 0.42 13.77 10.19
N ALA A 108 0.08 14.80 10.97
CA ALA A 108 -0.49 14.62 12.28
C ALA A 108 -1.79 13.79 12.16
N PRO A 109 -1.92 12.67 12.88
CA PRO A 109 -3.17 11.93 12.88
C PRO A 109 -4.30 12.84 13.40
N ALA A 110 -5.48 12.77 12.77
CA ALA A 110 -6.68 13.31 13.39
C ALA A 110 -6.81 12.64 14.77
N ALA A 111 -6.78 13.45 15.83
CA ALA A 111 -6.44 13.07 17.20
C ALA A 111 -6.96 11.68 17.63
N THR A 112 -6.11 10.65 17.60
CA THR A 112 -6.23 9.48 18.48
C THR A 112 -4.84 8.92 18.76
N ALA A 113 -4.53 8.78 20.04
CA ALA A 113 -3.20 8.64 20.59
C ALA A 113 -2.60 7.25 20.38
N GLU A 114 -1.35 7.18 19.90
CA GLU A 114 -0.42 6.13 20.28
C GLU A 114 1.04 6.58 20.08
N LYS A 115 1.85 6.34 21.12
CA LYS A 115 3.23 6.82 21.26
C LYS A 115 4.20 5.98 20.42
N SER A 116 4.23 6.24 19.12
CA SER A 116 5.37 6.10 18.18
C SER A 116 4.86 6.46 16.78
N SER A 117 4.48 7.72 16.62
CA SER A 117 3.60 8.18 15.53
C SER A 117 4.41 8.75 14.35
N ASN A 118 4.95 7.86 13.52
CA ASN A 118 5.14 8.25 12.11
C ASN A 118 3.80 8.14 11.40
N ALA A 119 3.47 9.10 10.53
CA ALA A 119 2.31 8.96 9.64
C ALA A 119 2.44 7.67 8.84
N ARG A 120 1.29 7.06 8.56
CA ARG A 120 1.21 5.79 7.87
C ARG A 120 0.20 5.87 6.75
N VAL A 121 0.56 5.30 5.62
CA VAL A 121 -0.38 5.03 4.54
C VAL A 121 -0.91 3.63 4.72
N ARG A 122 -2.24 3.48 4.69
CA ARG A 122 -2.92 2.19 4.70
C ARG A 122 -3.04 1.67 3.27
N GLY A 123 -2.82 0.37 3.12
CA GLY A 123 -2.99 -0.35 1.87
C GLY A 123 -3.97 -1.50 2.03
N SER A 124 -4.81 -1.69 1.02
CA SER A 124 -5.82 -2.74 0.95
C SER A 124 -5.55 -3.63 -0.26
N ILE A 125 -5.91 -4.91 -0.14
CA ILE A 125 -5.82 -5.84 -1.25
C ILE A 125 -7.11 -5.73 -2.08
N ILE A 126 -6.98 -5.60 -3.39
CA ILE A 126 -8.11 -5.55 -4.32
C ILE A 126 -8.14 -6.77 -5.25
N ALA A 127 -9.34 -7.18 -5.65
CA ALA A 127 -9.62 -8.29 -6.55
C ALA A 127 -10.69 -7.89 -7.58
N SER A 128 -10.85 -8.62 -8.69
CA SER A 128 -12.12 -8.54 -9.44
C SER A 128 -13.25 -9.11 -8.59
N ASP A 129 -14.49 -8.64 -8.79
CA ASP A 129 -15.66 -9.06 -8.00
C ASP A 129 -15.90 -10.59 -8.04
N GLY A 130 -15.53 -11.26 -9.14
CA GLY A 130 -15.59 -12.73 -9.26
C GLY A 130 -14.39 -13.50 -8.67
N ASN A 131 -13.34 -12.80 -8.25
CA ASN A 131 -12.15 -13.35 -7.61
C ASN A 131 -11.96 -12.80 -6.18
N ASP A 132 -12.96 -12.08 -5.66
CA ASP A 132 -13.02 -11.75 -4.24
C ASP A 132 -13.02 -13.08 -3.48
N PRO A 133 -12.03 -13.35 -2.62
CA PRO A 133 -12.08 -14.49 -1.73
C PRO A 133 -13.19 -14.23 -0.69
N LYS A 134 -14.45 -14.34 -1.12
CA LYS A 134 -15.63 -14.34 -0.27
C LYS A 134 -15.63 -15.67 0.48
N MET A 135 -15.41 -15.58 1.79
CA MET A 135 -15.38 -16.63 2.83
C MET A 135 -14.15 -17.54 2.84
#